data_AF-A0A536RGD6-F1
#
_entry.id   AF-A0A536RGD6-F1
#
_cell.length_a   1.000
_cell.length_b   1.000
_cell.length_c   1.000
_cell.angle_alpha   90.00
_cell.angle_beta   90.00
_cell.angle_gamma   90.00
#
_symmetry.space_group_name_H-M   'P 1'
#
loop_
_entity.id
_entity.type
_entity.pdbx_description
1 polymer ?
#
loop_
_entity_poly.entity_id
_entity_poly.type
_entity_poly.pdbx_seq_one_letter_code
_entity_poly.pdbx_strand_id
1 'polypeptide(L)' 'MRSPTSHGDAAGGAHQHRDHHPFTELFGCFTDPIEAIRDDVRRLIEYKSLVHRDKVRGFLYDLATNTLAEVKGTLGVP' A
#
# COMPACT_ATOMS: atom_id res chain seq x y z
N MET A 1 -55.57 -23.53 13.51
CA MET A 1 -55.09 -22.16 13.82
C MET A 1 -53.80 -21.91 13.05
N ARG A 2 -53.67 -20.73 12.42
CA ARG A 2 -52.56 -20.35 11.52
C ARG A 2 -51.30 -19.97 12.31
N SER A 3 -50.14 -20.16 11.69
CA SER A 3 -48.79 -19.82 12.16
C SER A 3 -48.61 -18.33 12.53
N PRO A 4 -47.46 -17.95 13.12
CA PRO A 4 -46.41 -17.42 12.25
C PRO A 4 -45.00 -17.92 12.55
N THR A 5 -44.28 -18.13 11.45
CA THR A 5 -42.82 -18.20 11.29
C THR A 5 -42.13 -16.92 11.77
N SER A 6 -41.04 -17.04 12.52
CA SER A 6 -40.01 -16.00 12.58
C SER A 6 -38.71 -16.55 11.98
N HIS A 7 -38.42 -16.11 10.75
CA HIS A 7 -37.10 -16.17 10.15
C HIS A 7 -36.09 -15.42 11.02
N GLY A 8 -34.92 -16.03 11.20
CA GLY A 8 -33.73 -15.38 11.74
C GLY A 8 -32.56 -15.68 10.82
N ASP A 9 -32.63 -15.20 9.57
CA ASP A 9 -31.48 -14.97 8.73
C ASP A 9 -30.58 -13.92 9.40
N ALA A 10 -29.31 -14.25 9.59
CA ALA A 10 -28.20 -13.43 9.15
C ALA A 10 -26.91 -14.17 9.46
N ALA A 11 -26.36 -14.80 8.42
CA ALA A 11 -24.93 -15.05 8.34
C ALA A 11 -24.23 -13.70 8.59
N GLY A 12 -23.71 -13.53 9.80
CA GLY A 12 -22.81 -12.44 10.15
C GLY A 12 -21.55 -12.63 9.30
N GLY A 13 -21.58 -12.03 8.12
CA GLY A 13 -20.45 -12.02 7.20
C GLY A 13 -19.21 -11.61 7.97
N ALA A 14 -18.17 -12.43 7.86
CA ALA A 14 -16.85 -12.07 8.30
C ALA A 14 -16.50 -10.75 7.62
N HIS A 15 -16.66 -9.64 8.36
CA HIS A 15 -16.08 -8.38 8.00
C HIS A 15 -14.59 -8.67 7.92
N GLN A 16 -14.10 -8.82 6.68
CA GLN A 16 -12.69 -8.83 6.40
C GLN A 16 -12.14 -7.60 7.12
N HIS A 17 -11.39 -7.86 8.18
CA HIS A 17 -10.52 -6.91 8.80
C HIS A 17 -9.59 -6.52 7.65
N ARG A 18 -9.95 -5.43 6.95
CA ARG A 18 -8.99 -4.76 6.10
C ARG A 18 -7.92 -4.37 7.09
N ASP A 19 -6.80 -5.07 7.04
CA ASP A 19 -5.57 -4.64 7.68
C ASP A 19 -5.21 -3.32 6.99
N HIS A 20 -5.92 -2.26 7.38
CA HIS A 20 -5.41 -0.91 7.38
C HIS A 20 -4.21 -1.02 8.30
N HIS A 21 -3.06 -1.39 7.73
CA HIS A 21 -1.79 -1.05 8.36
C HIS A 21 -1.87 0.46 8.51
N PRO A 22 -1.99 0.99 9.75
CA PRO A 22 -1.88 2.41 9.94
C PRO A 22 -0.52 2.77 9.33
N PHE A 23 -0.51 3.83 8.53
CA PHE A 23 0.70 4.46 8.02
C PHE A 23 1.46 4.98 9.24
N THR A 24 2.10 4.07 9.96
CA THR A 24 2.84 4.32 11.19
C THR A 24 4.27 4.54 10.75
N GLU A 25 4.45 5.55 9.89
CA GLU A 25 5.75 6.17 9.73
C GLU A 25 6.05 6.89 11.03
N LEU A 26 6.64 6.16 11.98
CA LEU A 26 7.24 6.76 13.16
C LEU A 26 8.25 7.81 12.66
N PHE A 27 8.08 9.08 13.02
CA PHE A 27 9.02 10.14 12.64
C PHE A 27 10.47 9.68 12.90
N GLY A 28 11.26 9.49 11.83
CA GLY A 28 12.63 8.98 11.87
C GLY A 28 12.84 7.50 11.46
N CYS A 29 11.89 6.86 10.78
CA CYS A 29 11.89 5.40 10.56
C CYS A 29 12.69 4.87 9.34
N PHE A 30 13.47 5.70 8.64
CA PHE A 30 14.34 5.21 7.56
C PHE A 30 15.78 5.69 7.72
N THR A 31 16.70 4.74 7.66
CA THR A 31 18.16 4.99 7.75
C THR A 31 18.75 5.32 6.38
N ASP A 32 18.15 4.79 5.31
CA ASP A 32 18.55 5.03 3.93
C ASP A 32 17.34 5.51 3.12
N PRO A 33 17.32 6.78 2.66
CA PRO A 33 16.21 7.31 1.88
C PRO A 33 16.01 6.59 0.54
N ILE A 34 17.07 6.02 -0.05
CA ILE A 34 16.99 5.29 -1.32
C ILE A 34 16.21 3.99 -1.11
N GLU A 35 16.54 3.24 -0.07
CA GLU A 35 15.85 1.97 0.25
C GLU A 35 14.40 2.21 0.68
N ALA A 36 14.13 3.27 1.44
CA ALA A 36 12.76 3.65 1.80
C ALA A 36 11.89 3.87 0.55
N ILE A 37 12.40 4.65 -0.41
CA ILE A 37 11.70 4.92 -1.68
C ILE A 37 11.49 3.62 -2.47
N ARG A 38 12.49 2.73 -2.52
CA ARG A 38 12.38 1.43 -3.21
C ARG A 38 11.30 0.56 -2.60
N ASP A 39 11.23 0.50 -1.27
CA ASP A 39 10.23 -0.27 -0.55
C ASP A 39 8.83 0.28 -0.78
N ASP A 40 8.66 1.60 -0.76
CA ASP A 40 7.37 2.25 -1.08
C ASP A 40 6.91 1.96 -2.50
N VAL A 41 7.80 2.14 -3.48
CA VAL A 41 7.49 1.86 -4.89
C VAL A 41 7.08 0.40 -5.07
N ARG A 42 7.81 -0.54 -4.44
CA ARG A 42 7.48 -1.97 -4.46
C ARG A 42 6.10 -2.24 -3.85
N ARG A 43 5.81 -1.68 -2.67
CA ARG A 43 4.49 -1.83 -2.01
C ARG A 43 3.35 -1.32 -2.91
N LEU A 44 3.54 -0.18 -3.57
CA LEU A 44 2.55 0.40 -4.47
C LEU A 44 2.35 -0.45 -5.74
N ILE A 45 3.42 -0.99 -6.31
CA ILE A 45 3.36 -1.90 -7.47
C ILE A 45 2.63 -3.20 -7.12
N GLU A 46 2.82 -3.73 -5.91
CA GLU A 46 2.17 -4.96 -5.44
C GLU A 46 0.70 -4.74 -5.05
N TYR A 47 0.28 -3.49 -4.83
CA TYR A 47 -1.07 -3.16 -4.44
C TYR A 47 -2.07 -3.38 -5.58
N LYS A 48 -2.81 -4.50 -5.51
CA LYS A 48 -3.68 -5.00 -6.59
C LYS A 48 -4.78 -4.02 -7.03
N SER A 49 -5.21 -3.14 -6.14
CA SER A 49 -6.28 -2.17 -6.40
C SER A 49 -5.77 -0.84 -6.98
N LEU A 50 -4.45 -0.62 -7.05
CA LEU A 50 -3.89 0.56 -7.71
C LEU A 50 -3.92 0.34 -9.23
N VAL A 51 -4.72 1.15 -9.91
CA VAL A 51 -4.75 1.19 -11.37
C VAL A 51 -3.44 1.80 -11.87
N HIS A 52 -2.87 1.25 -12.94
CA HIS A 52 -1.57 1.66 -13.50
C HIS A 52 -0.39 1.56 -12.53
N ARG A 53 -0.41 0.58 -11.62
CA ARG A 53 0.68 0.33 -10.66
C ARG A 53 2.04 0.10 -11.33
N ASP A 54 2.06 -0.33 -12.59
CA ASP A 54 3.24 -0.46 -13.45
C ASP A 54 3.92 0.87 -13.80
N LYS A 55 3.26 2.02 -13.59
CA LYS A 55 3.78 3.35 -13.89
C LYS A 55 4.32 4.09 -12.66
N VAL A 56 4.31 3.46 -11.49
CA VAL A 56 4.81 4.07 -10.24
C VAL A 56 6.33 4.21 -10.33
N ARG A 57 6.84 5.40 -9.99
CA ARG A 57 8.28 5.75 -10.02
C ARG A 57 8.65 6.46 -8.73
N GLY A 58 9.84 6.17 -8.21
CA GLY A 58 10.38 6.80 -7.01
C GLY A 58 11.43 7.86 -7.37
N PHE A 59 11.41 9.00 -6.69
CA PHE A 59 12.38 10.07 -6.89
C PHE A 59 12.92 10.58 -5.55
N LEU A 60 14.21 10.90 -5.54
CA LEU A 60 14.85 11.62 -4.44
C LEU A 60 15.11 13.05 -4.89
N TYR A 61 14.64 14.01 -4.10
CA TYR A 61 14.93 15.42 -4.29
C TYR A 61 16.03 15.85 -3.32
N ASP A 62 17.17 16.25 -3.86
CA ASP A 62 18.31 16.77 -3.09
C ASP A 62 18.19 18.28 -2.95
N LEU A 63 17.99 18.73 -1.70
CA LEU A 63 17.83 20.13 -1.34
C LEU A 63 19.13 20.94 -1.48
N ALA A 64 20.28 20.31 -1.30
CA ALA A 64 21.57 21.01 -1.36
C ALA A 64 21.94 21.34 -2.81
N THR A 65 21.66 20.42 -3.73
CA THR A 65 21.97 20.59 -5.15
C THR A 65 20.78 21.09 -5.97
N ASN A 66 19.57 21.14 -5.39
CA ASN A 66 18.31 21.43 -6.07
C ASN A 66 18.11 20.50 -7.28
N THR A 67 18.39 19.21 -7.09
CA THR A 67 18.27 18.21 -8.16
C THR A 67 17.22 17.16 -7.82
N LEU A 68 16.60 16.62 -8.87
CA LEU A 68 15.67 15.51 -8.76
C LEU A 68 16.27 14.30 -9.48
N ALA A 69 16.49 13.22 -8.75
CA ALA A 69 17.03 11.98 -9.29
C ALA A 69 16.01 10.85 -9.15
N GLU A 70 15.79 10.10 -10.22
CA GLU A 70 14.99 8.88 -10.13
C GLU A 70 15.75 7.81 -9.35
N VAL A 71 15.08 7.23 -8.37
CA VAL A 71 15.59 6.08 -7.63
C VAL A 71 15.28 4.83 -8.45
N LYS A 72 16.30 4.33 -9.14
CA LYS A 72 16.16 3.07 -9.91
C LYS A 72 15.93 1.91 -8.94
N GLY A 73 14.82 1.22 -9.10
CA GLY A 73 14.61 -0.09 -8.50
C GLY A 73 15.43 -1.14 -9.24
N THR A 74 16.07 -2.06 -8.53
CA THR A 74 16.54 -3.33 -9.10
C THR A 74 15.33 -4.24 -9.34
N LEU A 75 14.36 -3.78 -10.12
CA LEU A 75 13.31 -4.65 -10.61
C LEU A 75 13.86 -5.33 -11.85
N GLY A 76 14.73 -6.33 -11.60
CA GLY A 76 14.95 -7.41 -12.54
C GLY A 76 13.63 -8.14 -12.72
N VAL A 77 12.80 -7.62 -13.62
CA VAL A 77 11.77 -8.42 -14.27
C VAL A 77 12.47 -8.99 -15.53
N PRO A 78 12.51 -10.32 -15.72
CA PRO A 78 13.06 -10.91 -16.94
C PRO A 78 12.34 -10.42 -18.20
#